data_AF-A0A9P8VRA0-F1
#
_entry.id   AF-A0A9P8VRA0-F1
#
_cell.length_a   1.000
_cell.length_b   1.000
_cell.length_c   1.000
_cell.angle_alpha   90.00
_cell.angle_beta   90.00
_cell.angle_gamma   90.00
#
_symmetry.space_group_name_H-M   'P 1'
#
loop_
_entity.id
_entity.type
_entity.pdbx_description
1 polymer ?
#
loop_
_entity_poly.entity_id
_entity_poly.type
_entity_poly.pdbx_seq_one_letter_code
_entity_poly.pdbx_strand_id
1 'polypeptide(L)'
;MSSIHAYLPALKGIAIAGSFINGGTMTSGYRLLPAVYPAVQKSPKGAAKQWEYFYWSMSATVPWVDLTTIIVIGTLAYTEYKENKAGLPWKIWATAAGIMPIGWVWVRKVMLVPSNQLLAIANPTPGETEPLKNSSQKTLGLLQEFNAQMSFRMMFPWVVGGLALWASLGF
;
A
#
# COMPACT_ATOMS: atom_id res chain seq x y z
N MET A 1 22.47 25.33 15.48
CA MET A 1 21.59 24.31 14.90
C MET A 1 22.31 22.98 14.98
N SER A 2 21.81 22.01 15.73
CA SER A 2 22.35 20.64 15.68
C SER A 2 22.19 20.14 14.24
N SER A 3 23.29 19.75 13.61
CA SER A 3 23.25 19.25 12.23
C SER A 3 22.34 18.03 12.15
N ILE A 4 21.43 18.01 11.17
CA ILE A 4 20.57 16.85 10.83
C ILE A 4 21.40 15.56 10.65
N HIS A 5 22.71 15.68 10.39
CA HIS A 5 23.67 14.59 10.39
C HIS A 5 23.58 13.63 11.58
N ALA A 6 23.42 14.16 12.81
CA ALA A 6 23.35 13.32 14.00
C ALA A 6 22.15 12.35 13.96
N TYR A 7 21.14 12.66 13.15
CA TYR A 7 19.91 11.89 13.03
C TYR A 7 19.83 11.06 11.73
N LEU A 8 20.82 11.15 10.83
CA LEU A 8 20.82 10.40 9.57
C LEU A 8 20.62 8.88 9.76
N PRO A 9 21.30 8.20 10.70
CA PRO A 9 21.07 6.78 10.93
C PRO A 9 19.64 6.46 11.36
N ALA A 10 19.06 7.29 12.23
CA ALA A 10 17.68 7.13 12.69
C ALA A 10 16.67 7.34 11.55
N LEU A 11 16.89 8.36 10.70
CA LEU A 11 16.05 8.63 9.54
C LEU A 11 16.10 7.48 8.52
N LYS A 12 17.28 6.91 8.25
CA LYS A 12 17.42 5.71 7.41
C LYS A 12 16.65 4.53 7.99
N GLY A 13 16.76 4.29 9.31
CA GLY A 13 16.00 3.26 10.01
C GLY A 13 14.48 3.44 9.88
N ILE A 14 13.98 4.66 10.04
CA ILE A 14 12.55 4.98 9.89
C ILE A 14 12.09 4.76 8.45
N ALA A 15 12.86 5.16 7.44
CA ALA A 15 12.53 4.96 6.03
C ALA A 15 12.42 3.47 5.67
N ILE A 16 13.36 2.66 6.16
CA ILE A 16 13.37 1.20 5.96
C ILE A 16 12.17 0.57 6.67
N ALA A 17 11.96 0.88 7.95
CA ALA A 17 10.87 0.34 8.74
C ALA A 17 9.50 0.70 8.16
N GLY A 18 9.29 1.96 7.78
CA GLY A 18 8.06 2.43 7.15
C GLY A 18 7.78 1.69 5.84
N SER A 19 8.80 1.47 5.02
CA SER A 19 8.68 0.71 3.77
C SER A 19 8.31 -0.76 4.02
N PHE A 20 8.91 -1.41 5.02
CA PHE A 20 8.57 -2.79 5.38
C PHE A 20 7.19 -2.93 6.02
N ILE A 21 6.79 -2.03 6.91
CA ILE A 21 5.43 -2.01 7.49
C ILE A 21 4.40 -1.89 6.37
N ASN A 22 4.65 -1.02 5.41
CA ASN A 22 3.78 -0.82 4.27
C ASN A 22 3.70 -2.05 3.35
N GLY A 23 4.85 -2.62 2.98
CA GLY A 23 4.94 -3.84 2.19
C GLY A 23 4.30 -5.04 2.90
N GLY A 24 4.53 -5.19 4.20
CA GLY A 24 3.94 -6.23 5.05
C GLY A 24 2.42 -6.11 5.16
N THR A 25 1.90 -4.90 5.38
CA THR A 25 0.44 -4.65 5.44
C THR A 25 -0.25 -5.03 4.13
N MET A 26 0.34 -4.67 2.98
CA MET A 26 -0.17 -5.07 1.67
C MET A 26 -0.08 -6.57 1.42
N THR A 27 1.03 -7.20 1.84
CA THR A 27 1.23 -8.64 1.70
C THR A 27 0.20 -9.41 2.51
N SER A 28 -0.13 -8.94 3.72
CA SER A 28 -1.22 -9.48 4.53
C SER A 28 -2.56 -9.35 3.82
N GLY A 29 -2.88 -8.17 3.26
CA GLY A 29 -4.09 -7.98 2.45
C GLY A 29 -4.18 -8.97 1.29
N TYR A 30 -3.11 -9.06 0.49
CA TYR A 30 -2.99 -9.97 -0.67
C TYR A 30 -3.14 -11.46 -0.29
N ARG A 31 -2.66 -11.87 0.89
CA ARG A 31 -2.77 -13.26 1.36
C ARG A 31 -4.11 -13.58 2.01
N LEU A 32 -4.74 -12.61 2.67
CA LEU A 32 -6.01 -12.79 3.39
C LEU A 32 -7.22 -12.70 2.45
N LEU A 33 -7.16 -11.89 1.39
CA LEU A 33 -8.21 -11.75 0.39
C LEU A 33 -8.66 -13.07 -0.26
N PRO A 34 -7.74 -13.96 -0.72
CA PRO A 34 -8.12 -15.26 -1.27
C PRO A 34 -8.92 -16.15 -0.30
N ALA A 35 -8.74 -16.00 1.01
CA ALA A 35 -9.50 -16.75 2.01
C ALA A 35 -10.99 -16.37 2.03
N VAL A 36 -11.34 -15.19 1.49
CA VAL A 36 -12.72 -14.70 1.38
C VAL A 36 -13.43 -15.28 0.14
N TYR A 37 -12.71 -15.76 -0.88
CA TYR A 37 -13.30 -16.22 -2.15
C TYR A 37 -14.30 -17.38 -2.00
N PRO A 38 -14.06 -18.40 -1.14
CA PRO A 38 -15.05 -19.46 -0.91
C PRO A 38 -16.34 -18.93 -0.28
N ALA A 39 -16.28 -17.86 0.52
CA ALA A 39 -17.46 -17.25 1.13
C ALA A 39 -18.32 -16.53 0.09
N VAL A 40 -17.75 -16.04 -1.02
CA VAL A 40 -18.48 -15.34 -2.08
C VAL A 40 -19.58 -16.21 -2.67
N GLN A 41 -19.33 -17.50 -2.88
CA GLN A 41 -20.32 -18.43 -3.44
C GLN A 41 -21.49 -18.72 -2.48
N LYS A 42 -21.27 -18.55 -1.18
CA LYS A 42 -22.28 -18.80 -0.12
C LYS A 42 -23.04 -17.53 0.26
N SER A 43 -22.33 -16.40 0.31
CA SER A 43 -22.86 -15.10 0.68
C SER A 43 -21.97 -13.99 0.07
N PRO A 44 -22.33 -13.48 -1.12
CA PRO A 44 -21.59 -12.37 -1.74
C PRO A 44 -21.53 -11.14 -0.84
N LYS A 45 -22.64 -10.82 -0.18
CA LYS A 45 -22.74 -9.72 0.79
C LYS A 45 -21.86 -9.94 2.03
N GLY A 46 -21.84 -11.15 2.57
CA GLY A 46 -20.97 -11.49 3.70
C GLY A 46 -19.49 -11.40 3.33
N ALA A 47 -19.12 -11.84 2.13
CA ALA A 47 -17.77 -11.69 1.59
C ALA A 47 -17.38 -10.22 1.38
N ALA A 48 -18.27 -9.41 0.82
CA ALA A 48 -18.07 -7.97 0.68
C ALA A 48 -17.92 -7.27 2.04
N LYS A 49 -18.67 -7.70 3.06
CA LYS A 49 -18.55 -7.18 4.43
C LYS A 49 -17.20 -7.53 5.06
N GLN A 50 -16.72 -8.78 4.90
CA GLN A 50 -15.39 -9.17 5.36
C GLN A 50 -14.31 -8.33 4.66
N TRP A 51 -14.41 -8.18 3.35
CA TRP A 51 -13.53 -7.30 2.57
C TRP A 51 -13.56 -5.85 3.09
N GLU A 52 -14.73 -5.30 3.41
CA GLU A 52 -14.88 -3.94 3.93
C GLU A 52 -14.09 -3.74 5.23
N TYR A 53 -14.13 -4.70 6.16
CA TYR A 53 -13.32 -4.64 7.38
C TYR A 53 -11.82 -4.58 7.06
N PHE A 54 -11.35 -5.40 6.11
CA PHE A 54 -9.95 -5.35 5.66
C PHE A 54 -9.61 -4.00 5.02
N TYR A 55 -10.48 -3.50 4.14
CA TYR A 55 -10.29 -2.23 3.43
C TYR A 55 -10.16 -1.04 4.39
N TRP A 56 -11.03 -0.93 5.39
CA TRP A 56 -10.96 0.16 6.37
C TRP A 56 -9.73 0.05 7.27
N SER A 57 -9.33 -1.17 7.68
CA SER A 57 -8.12 -1.38 8.47
C SER A 57 -6.85 -0.95 7.70
N MET A 58 -6.76 -1.30 6.43
CA MET A 58 -5.67 -0.84 5.56
C MET A 58 -5.72 0.67 5.33
N SER A 59 -6.90 1.22 5.07
CA SER A 59 -7.07 2.66 4.80
C SER A 59 -6.76 3.55 6.00
N ALA A 60 -6.91 3.05 7.23
CA ALA A 60 -6.57 3.77 8.44
C ALA A 60 -5.06 3.84 8.71
N THR A 61 -4.28 2.84 8.26
CA THR A 61 -2.88 2.67 8.63
C THR A 61 -1.92 3.04 7.50
N VAL A 62 -2.21 2.58 6.28
CA VAL A 62 -1.31 2.66 5.13
C VAL A 62 -1.02 4.10 4.69
N PRO A 63 -1.99 5.03 4.58
CA PRO A 63 -1.70 6.40 4.15
C PRO A 63 -0.75 7.13 5.10
N TRP A 64 -0.89 6.94 6.41
CA TRP A 64 -0.01 7.59 7.38
C TRP A 64 1.42 7.07 7.28
N VAL A 65 1.59 5.75 7.19
CA VAL A 65 2.90 5.13 7.01
C VAL A 65 3.55 5.59 5.70
N ASP A 66 2.78 5.62 4.59
CA ASP A 66 3.26 6.12 3.30
C ASP A 66 3.76 7.57 3.41
N LEU A 67 2.94 8.46 3.97
CA LEU A 67 3.25 9.88 4.06
C LEU A 67 4.51 10.12 4.92
N THR A 68 4.58 9.52 6.10
CA THR A 68 5.76 9.62 6.96
C THR A 68 7.01 9.10 6.24
N THR A 69 6.89 7.97 5.55
CA THR A 69 8.03 7.38 4.83
C THR A 69 8.48 8.28 3.66
N ILE A 70 7.55 8.85 2.88
CA ILE A 70 7.85 9.81 1.80
C ILE A 70 8.60 11.02 2.35
N ILE A 71 8.14 11.61 3.45
CA ILE A 71 8.76 12.79 4.06
C ILE A 71 10.19 12.47 4.53
N VAL A 72 10.38 11.33 5.19
CA VAL A 72 11.69 10.91 5.69
C VAL A 72 12.65 10.63 4.52
N ILE A 73 12.21 9.90 3.49
CA ILE A 73 13.01 9.61 2.30
C ILE A 73 13.37 10.91 1.55
N GLY A 74 12.44 11.85 1.40
CA GLY A 74 12.70 13.15 0.79
C GLY A 74 13.73 13.96 1.59
N THR A 75 13.67 13.89 2.92
CA THR A 75 14.65 14.53 3.80
C THR A 75 16.04 13.91 3.65
N LEU A 76 16.12 12.57 3.56
CA LEU A 76 17.38 11.86 3.30
C LEU A 76 17.98 12.25 1.94
N ALA A 77 17.17 12.25 0.88
CA ALA A 77 17.60 12.63 -0.46
C ALA A 77 18.17 14.05 -0.50
N TYR A 78 17.50 15.00 0.16
CA TYR A 78 17.94 16.38 0.22
C TYR A 78 19.27 16.55 0.97
N THR A 79 19.40 15.92 2.14
CA THR A 79 20.62 16.00 2.96
C THR A 79 21.80 15.35 2.23
N GLU A 80 21.63 14.14 1.69
CA GLU A 80 22.70 13.46 0.97
C GLU A 80 23.08 14.19 -0.33
N TYR A 81 22.12 14.82 -1.03
CA TYR A 81 22.43 15.67 -2.20
C TYR A 81 23.28 16.89 -1.83
N LYS A 82 22.97 17.55 -0.70
CA LYS A 82 23.75 18.72 -0.26
C LYS A 82 25.19 18.36 0.10
N GLU A 83 25.41 17.17 0.64
CA GLU A 83 26.71 16.74 1.17
C GLU A 83 27.56 16.03 0.12
N ASN A 84 26.96 15.22 -0.75
CA ASN A 84 27.69 14.42 -1.71
C ASN A 84 26.94 14.31 -3.05
N LYS A 85 26.89 15.41 -3.81
CA LYS A 85 26.19 15.54 -5.10
C LYS A 85 26.52 14.47 -6.15
N ALA A 86 27.69 13.82 -6.05
CA ALA A 86 28.09 12.74 -6.96
C ALA A 86 27.74 11.33 -6.46
N GLY A 87 27.31 11.19 -5.20
CA GLY A 87 27.07 9.89 -4.57
C GLY A 87 25.89 9.12 -5.18
N LEU A 88 26.06 7.83 -5.39
CA LEU A 88 24.97 6.91 -5.73
C LEU A 88 23.83 6.90 -4.67
N PRO A 89 24.10 7.02 -3.35
CA PRO A 89 23.06 6.98 -2.32
C PRO A 89 21.96 8.04 -2.44
N TRP A 90 22.29 9.32 -2.71
CA TRP A 90 21.26 10.36 -2.79
C TRP A 90 20.33 10.14 -3.98
N LYS A 91 20.83 9.59 -5.09
CA LYS A 91 20.02 9.25 -6.27
C LYS A 91 19.00 8.17 -5.93
N ILE A 92 19.38 7.17 -5.15
CA ILE A 92 18.48 6.10 -4.71
C ILE A 92 17.35 6.68 -3.86
N TRP A 93 17.67 7.52 -2.87
CA TRP A 93 16.66 8.16 -2.03
C TRP A 93 15.77 9.13 -2.83
N ALA A 94 16.34 9.87 -3.78
CA ALA A 94 15.56 10.76 -4.65
C ALA A 94 14.61 9.98 -5.56
N THR A 95 15.07 8.87 -6.15
CA THR A 95 14.22 7.97 -6.94
C THR A 95 13.13 7.35 -6.08
N ALA A 96 13.45 6.91 -4.87
CA ALA A 96 12.47 6.38 -3.92
C ALA A 96 11.41 7.44 -3.54
N ALA A 97 11.82 8.68 -3.27
CA ALA A 97 10.91 9.80 -3.00
C ALA A 97 9.97 10.09 -4.18
N GLY A 98 10.47 9.93 -5.41
CA GLY A 98 9.68 10.15 -6.63
C GLY A 98 8.69 9.01 -6.94
N ILE A 99 9.06 7.77 -6.65
CA ILE A 99 8.23 6.59 -6.97
C ILE A 99 7.12 6.36 -5.93
N MET A 100 7.37 6.59 -4.64
CA MET A 100 6.38 6.36 -3.58
C MET A 100 5.03 7.07 -3.80
N PRO A 101 4.98 8.36 -4.19
CA PRO A 101 3.72 9.04 -4.52
C PRO A 101 2.94 8.41 -5.67
N ILE A 102 3.60 7.70 -6.59
CA ILE A 102 2.92 6.98 -7.68
C ILE A 102 2.03 5.88 -7.10
N GLY A 103 2.47 5.21 -6.04
CA GLY A 103 1.67 4.22 -5.32
C GLY A 103 0.37 4.81 -4.75
N TRP A 104 0.40 6.05 -4.26
CA TRP A 104 -0.80 6.77 -3.83
C TRP A 104 -1.76 7.10 -4.96
N VAL A 105 -1.22 7.58 -6.09
CA VAL A 105 -2.03 7.83 -7.29
C VAL A 105 -2.67 6.53 -7.78
N TRP A 106 -1.94 5.41 -7.73
CA TRP A 106 -2.44 4.08 -8.10
C TRP A 106 -3.63 3.66 -7.24
N VAL A 107 -3.51 3.78 -5.92
CA VAL A 107 -4.62 3.47 -5.00
C VAL A 107 -5.86 4.31 -5.32
N ARG A 108 -5.68 5.62 -5.53
CA ARG A 108 -6.81 6.53 -5.80
C ARG A 108 -7.46 6.34 -7.17
N LYS A 109 -6.68 6.03 -8.21
CA LYS A 109 -7.21 5.94 -9.58
C LYS A 109 -7.66 4.54 -9.97
N VAL A 110 -6.99 3.51 -9.47
CA VAL A 110 -7.16 2.13 -9.96
C VAL A 110 -7.88 1.26 -8.93
N MET A 111 -7.50 1.34 -7.66
CA MET A 111 -8.10 0.49 -6.62
C MET A 111 -9.42 1.05 -6.07
N LEU A 112 -9.67 2.36 -6.20
CA LEU A 112 -10.84 3.03 -5.63
C LEU A 112 -12.16 2.56 -6.28
N VAL A 113 -12.16 2.33 -7.59
CA VAL A 113 -13.35 1.89 -8.34
C VAL A 113 -13.87 0.53 -7.86
N PRO A 114 -13.07 -0.56 -7.88
CA PRO A 114 -13.53 -1.85 -7.38
C PRO A 114 -13.85 -1.80 -5.88
N SER A 115 -13.12 -0.98 -5.11
CA SER A 115 -13.40 -0.80 -3.67
C SER A 115 -14.78 -0.18 -3.43
N ASN A 116 -15.14 0.89 -4.13
CA ASN A 116 -16.44 1.54 -3.98
C ASN A 116 -17.59 0.62 -4.38
N GLN A 117 -17.40 -0.21 -5.42
CA GLN A 117 -18.41 -1.19 -5.82
C GLN A 117 -18.58 -2.31 -4.78
N LEU A 118 -17.49 -2.77 -4.16
CA LEU A 118 -17.55 -3.73 -3.06
C LEU A 118 -18.19 -3.13 -1.80
N LEU A 119 -17.89 -1.86 -1.46
CA LEU A 119 -18.56 -1.14 -0.36
C LEU A 119 -20.06 -0.99 -0.60
N ALA A 120 -20.48 -0.73 -1.84
CA ALA A 120 -21.89 -0.67 -2.20
C ALA A 120 -22.61 -2.02 -1.98
N ILE A 121 -21.94 -3.14 -2.27
CA ILE A 121 -22.48 -4.49 -2.00
C ILE A 121 -22.52 -4.79 -0.49
N ALA A 122 -21.54 -4.29 0.27
CA ALA A 122 -21.48 -4.46 1.73
C ALA A 122 -22.55 -3.64 2.47
N ASN A 123 -23.02 -2.55 1.87
CA ASN A 123 -24.05 -1.69 2.47
C ASN A 123 -25.41 -2.42 2.60
N PRO A 124 -26.14 -2.16 3.69
CA PRO A 124 -27.45 -2.77 3.89
C PRO A 124 -28.51 -2.11 2.98
N THR A 125 -28.77 -2.69 1.81
CA THR A 125 -29.97 -2.38 1.03
C THR A 125 -31.19 -3.12 1.61
N PRO A 126 -32.29 -2.43 1.98
CA PRO A 126 -33.53 -3.09 2.39
C PRO A 126 -34.17 -3.84 1.20
N GLY A 127 -34.58 -5.10 1.40
CA GLY A 127 -35.41 -5.84 0.43
C GLY A 127 -34.68 -6.48 -0.76
N GLU A 128 -33.36 -6.70 -0.65
CA GLU A 128 -32.53 -7.18 -1.76
C GLU A 128 -32.81 -8.66 -2.12
N THR A 129 -33.43 -8.88 -3.28
CA THR A 129 -33.74 -10.21 -3.87
C THR A 129 -32.92 -10.50 -5.14
N GLU A 130 -31.69 -9.98 -5.24
CA GLU A 130 -30.85 -10.30 -6.41
C GLU A 130 -30.55 -11.82 -6.46
N PRO A 131 -30.58 -12.44 -7.65
CA PRO A 131 -30.22 -13.84 -7.79
C PRO A 131 -28.76 -14.05 -7.37
N LEU A 132 -28.56 -14.92 -6.36
CA LEU A 132 -27.28 -15.26 -5.74
C LEU A 132 -26.15 -15.49 -6.76
N LYS A 133 -26.46 -16.08 -7.91
CA LYS A 133 -25.48 -16.43 -8.95
C LYS A 133 -24.83 -15.22 -9.63
N ASN A 134 -25.61 -14.20 -9.99
CA ASN A 134 -25.11 -12.98 -10.63
C ASN A 134 -24.34 -12.11 -9.62
N SER A 135 -24.85 -12.01 -8.39
CA SER A 135 -24.19 -11.29 -7.30
C SER A 135 -22.86 -11.93 -6.90
N SER A 136 -22.78 -13.28 -6.90
CA SER A 136 -21.54 -14.02 -6.63
C SER A 136 -20.46 -13.78 -7.68
N GLN A 137 -20.82 -13.85 -8.98
CA GLN A 137 -19.85 -13.61 -10.07
C GLN A 137 -19.30 -12.19 -10.04
N LYS A 138 -20.17 -11.19 -9.86
CA LYS A 138 -19.77 -9.79 -9.75
C LYS A 138 -18.84 -9.56 -8.56
N THR A 139 -19.22 -10.05 -7.37
CA THR A 139 -18.42 -9.88 -6.15
C THR A 139 -17.06 -10.58 -6.28
N LEU A 140 -17.03 -11.80 -6.84
CA LEU A 140 -15.79 -12.54 -7.07
C LEU A 140 -14.87 -11.79 -8.04
N GLY A 141 -15.42 -11.28 -9.15
CA GLY A 141 -14.66 -10.49 -10.12
C GLY A 141 -14.04 -9.24 -9.51
N LEU A 142 -14.81 -8.49 -8.70
CA LEU A 142 -14.32 -7.31 -8.00
C LEU A 142 -13.22 -7.62 -6.97
N LEU A 143 -13.37 -8.71 -6.22
CA LEU A 143 -12.34 -9.14 -5.27
C LEU A 143 -11.06 -9.59 -5.97
N GLN A 144 -11.18 -10.31 -7.10
CA GLN A 144 -10.05 -10.70 -7.93
C GLN A 144 -9.33 -9.48 -8.53
N GLU A 145 -10.10 -8.52 -9.04
CA GLU A 145 -9.56 -7.27 -9.57
C GLU A 145 -8.83 -6.49 -8.48
N PHE A 146 -9.45 -6.30 -7.31
CA PHE A 146 -8.81 -5.65 -6.17
C PHE A 146 -7.50 -6.35 -5.77
N ASN A 147 -7.50 -7.69 -5.68
CA ASN A 147 -6.32 -8.47 -5.32
C ASN A 147 -5.20 -8.36 -6.36
N ALA A 148 -5.54 -8.32 -7.65
CA ALA A 148 -4.58 -8.12 -8.74
C ALA A 148 -3.97 -6.71 -8.69
N GLN A 149 -4.78 -5.67 -8.41
CA GLN A 149 -4.26 -4.31 -8.30
C GLN A 149 -3.39 -4.11 -7.04
N MET A 150 -3.74 -4.81 -5.96
CA MET A 150 -2.98 -4.81 -4.72
C MET A 150 -1.59 -5.45 -4.88
N SER A 151 -1.47 -6.49 -5.71
CA SER A 151 -0.17 -7.12 -6.01
C SER A 151 0.76 -6.17 -6.78
N PHE A 152 0.22 -5.31 -7.65
CA PHE A 152 1.02 -4.27 -8.29
C PHE A 152 1.43 -3.19 -7.28
N ARG A 153 0.49 -2.75 -6.42
CA ARG A 153 0.74 -1.76 -5.36
C ARG A 153 1.89 -2.21 -4.45
N MET A 154 1.94 -3.49 -4.06
CA MET A 154 2.96 -3.96 -3.11
C MET A 154 4.39 -3.83 -3.64
N MET A 155 4.60 -3.79 -4.97
CA MET A 155 5.94 -3.63 -5.54
C MET A 155 6.57 -2.29 -5.16
N PHE A 156 5.78 -1.22 -5.02
CA PHE A 156 6.31 0.11 -4.69
C PHE A 156 7.06 0.14 -3.35
N PRO A 157 6.47 -0.25 -2.20
CA PRO A 157 7.19 -0.29 -0.92
C PRO A 157 8.29 -1.35 -0.86
N TRP A 158 8.17 -2.47 -1.58
CA TRP A 158 9.23 -3.48 -1.61
C TRP A 158 10.46 -3.04 -2.40
N VAL A 159 10.26 -2.42 -3.57
CA VAL A 159 11.34 -1.83 -4.37
C VAL A 159 11.97 -0.68 -3.59
N VAL A 160 11.16 0.20 -3.00
CA VAL A 160 11.67 1.36 -2.24
C VAL A 160 12.38 0.93 -0.96
N GLY A 161 11.78 0.04 -0.16
CA GLY A 161 12.38 -0.48 1.07
C GLY A 161 13.63 -1.31 0.81
N GLY A 162 13.63 -2.13 -0.24
CA GLY A 162 14.79 -2.92 -0.66
C GLY A 162 15.94 -2.05 -1.15
N LEU A 163 15.65 -1.04 -1.99
CA LEU A 163 16.65 -0.06 -2.44
C LEU A 163 17.18 0.80 -1.28
N ALA A 164 16.32 1.21 -0.35
CA ALA A 164 16.67 1.95 0.87
C ALA A 164 17.58 1.14 1.81
N LEU A 165 17.26 -0.14 2.00
CA LEU A 165 18.09 -1.07 2.77
C LEU A 165 19.46 -1.22 2.10
N TRP A 166 19.47 -1.50 0.80
CA TRP A 166 20.72 -1.65 0.03
C TRP A 166 21.61 -0.41 0.11
N ALA A 167 21.04 0.78 -0.10
CA ALA A 167 21.76 2.06 0.03
C ALA A 167 22.29 2.34 1.45
N SER A 168 21.64 1.78 2.47
CA SER A 168 22.02 1.97 3.88
C SER A 168 23.12 0.99 4.34
N LEU A 169 23.31 -0.13 3.62
CA LEU A 169 24.31 -1.15 3.95
C LEU A 169 25.72 -0.83 3.42
N GLY A 170 25.91 0.28 2.71
CA GLY A 170 27.24 0.80 2.37
C GLY A 170 27.97 0.09 1.24
N PHE A 171 27.23 -0.52 0.29
CA PHE A 171 27.77 -0.96 -0.99
C PHE A 171 27.81 0.18 -2.02
#